data_AF-A0AAN6KRF3-F1
#
_entry.id   AF-A0AAN6KRF3-F1
#
_cell.length_a   1.000
_cell.length_b   1.000
_cell.length_c   1.000
_cell.angle_alpha   90.00
_cell.angle_beta   90.00
_cell.angle_gamma   90.00
#
_symmetry.space_group_name_H-M   'P 1'
#
loop_
_entity.id
_entity.type
_entity.pdbx_description
1 polymer ?
#
loop_
_entity_poly.entity_id
_entity_poly.type
_entity_poly.pdbx_seq_one_letter_code
_entity_poly.pdbx_strand_id
1 'polypeptide(L)'
;MKPSSGIEAKSPTAPMQTTFGCPHIKGLLTIARQQATDGYTRLIQSLRKEDDVSDRTYLVSGVGAKTTTTTPTTTTCTTYLCLQCPTVSSTRQRHRKDHVFAVESDNGFIYCHDCHDFVYDPTFEDLRTTLTTTTSTFHAPPNRKRKLSALSPPTSTEPTRSLLRANAAPTPCAATGLRGMYNMGQTCFMSVILQSLLHNPLLRTWFLSEGHKSSDCEREACTACALDDIFTDFWALDKHEGYGAVHMLQGCWKAPGGGGLAGYSQQDAHEYWG
;
A
#
# COMPACT_ATOMS: atom_id res chain seq x y z
N MET A 1 -12.54 -24.06 -50.23
CA MET A 1 -11.28 -23.59 -49.60
C MET A 1 -11.34 -22.07 -49.51
N LYS A 2 -11.64 -21.52 -48.32
CA LYS A 2 -11.57 -20.08 -48.02
C LYS A 2 -10.39 -19.88 -47.06
N PRO A 3 -9.49 -18.90 -47.26
CA PRO A 3 -8.43 -18.64 -46.32
C PRO A 3 -8.95 -17.78 -45.16
N SER A 4 -8.63 -18.20 -43.94
CA SER A 4 -8.90 -17.51 -42.68
C SER A 4 -7.96 -16.32 -42.51
N SER A 5 -8.51 -15.14 -42.30
CA SER A 5 -7.78 -13.92 -41.91
C SER A 5 -7.27 -14.05 -40.48
N GLY A 6 -5.94 -14.04 -40.31
CA GLY A 6 -5.27 -13.99 -39.02
C GLY A 6 -5.52 -12.67 -38.31
N ILE A 7 -5.93 -12.74 -37.05
CA ILE A 7 -6.04 -11.61 -36.14
C ILE A 7 -4.64 -11.35 -35.58
N GLU A 8 -3.98 -10.28 -36.00
CA GLU A 8 -2.75 -9.80 -35.36
C GLU A 8 -3.06 -9.32 -33.95
N ALA A 9 -2.53 -10.02 -32.95
CA ALA A 9 -2.54 -9.59 -31.56
C ALA A 9 -1.61 -8.38 -31.41
N LYS A 10 -2.19 -7.20 -31.17
CA LYS A 10 -1.45 -5.99 -30.76
C LYS A 10 -0.70 -6.29 -29.46
N SER A 11 0.62 -6.26 -29.53
CA SER A 11 1.52 -6.30 -28.37
C SER A 11 1.13 -5.21 -27.36
N PRO A 12 1.13 -5.50 -26.04
CA PRO A 12 0.82 -4.50 -25.04
C PRO A 12 1.90 -3.41 -25.05
N THR A 13 1.49 -2.19 -25.37
CA THR A 13 2.30 -0.97 -25.25
C THR A 13 2.88 -0.92 -23.84
N ALA A 14 4.21 -0.86 -23.75
CA ALA A 14 4.91 -0.66 -22.48
C ALA A 14 4.29 0.53 -21.72
N PRO A 15 4.14 0.47 -20.39
CA PRO A 15 3.60 1.58 -19.62
C PRO A 15 4.53 2.77 -19.83
N MET A 16 4.01 3.79 -20.52
CA MET A 16 4.70 5.05 -20.73
C MET A 16 4.91 5.65 -19.34
N GLN A 17 6.14 5.57 -18.82
CA GLN A 17 6.53 6.28 -17.61
C GLN A 17 6.47 7.77 -17.92
N THR A 18 5.29 8.36 -17.76
CA THR A 18 5.14 9.80 -17.81
C THR A 18 5.83 10.35 -16.57
N THR A 19 6.81 11.23 -16.75
CA THR A 19 7.52 11.92 -15.65
C THR A 19 6.55 12.64 -14.69
N PHE A 20 5.34 12.89 -15.17
CA PHE A 20 4.23 13.50 -14.44
C PHE A 20 3.01 12.58 -14.49
N GLY A 21 2.20 12.58 -13.44
CA GLY A 21 1.04 11.67 -13.36
C GLY A 21 -0.04 11.90 -14.43
N CYS A 22 -0.16 13.12 -14.96
CA CYS A 22 -1.07 13.45 -16.07
C CYS A 22 -0.63 14.75 -16.80
N PRO A 23 -1.13 15.05 -18.01
CA PRO A 23 -0.75 16.28 -18.72
C PRO A 23 -1.22 17.56 -17.99
N HIS A 24 -2.35 17.51 -17.27
CA HIS A 24 -2.85 18.66 -16.51
C HIS A 24 -1.94 18.99 -15.33
N ILE A 25 -1.46 17.98 -14.59
CA ILE A 25 -0.59 18.21 -13.42
C ILE A 25 0.78 18.68 -13.88
N LYS A 26 1.26 18.20 -15.03
CA LYS A 26 2.44 18.76 -15.71
C LYS A 26 2.23 20.25 -16.02
N GLY A 27 1.06 20.63 -16.54
CA GLY A 27 0.73 22.03 -16.78
C GLY A 27 0.78 22.89 -15.51
N LEU A 28 0.14 22.43 -14.43
CA LEU A 28 0.18 23.09 -13.13
C LEU A 28 1.61 23.25 -12.60
N LEU A 29 2.40 22.17 -12.64
CA LEU A 29 3.78 22.17 -12.16
C LEU A 29 4.72 22.97 -13.06
N THR A 30 4.38 23.23 -14.33
CA THR A 30 5.16 24.08 -15.22
C THR A 30 4.88 25.55 -14.95
N ILE A 31 3.62 25.91 -14.70
CA ILE A 31 3.18 27.30 -14.52
C ILE A 31 3.38 27.79 -13.08
N ALA A 32 3.03 26.95 -12.10
CA ALA A 32 2.89 27.36 -10.71
C ALA A 32 3.40 26.29 -9.72
N ARG A 33 4.59 25.73 -9.99
CA ARG A 33 5.18 24.64 -9.19
C ARG A 33 5.14 24.91 -7.68
N GLN A 34 5.76 26.02 -7.27
CA GLN A 34 5.94 26.36 -5.86
C GLN A 34 4.60 26.56 -5.14
N GLN A 35 3.68 27.29 -5.78
CA GLN A 35 2.36 27.53 -5.22
C GLN A 35 1.57 26.23 -5.06
N ALA A 36 1.66 25.32 -6.03
CA ALA A 36 0.99 24.03 -5.97
C ALA A 36 1.57 23.12 -4.88
N THR A 37 2.90 23.05 -4.76
CA THR A 37 3.57 22.24 -3.71
C THR A 37 3.33 22.80 -2.32
N ASP A 38 3.33 24.13 -2.16
CA ASP A 38 3.07 24.78 -0.87
C ASP A 38 1.60 24.66 -0.46
N GLY A 39 0.68 24.74 -1.42
CA GLY A 39 -0.74 24.51 -1.21
C GLY A 39 -1.01 23.07 -0.79
N TYR A 40 -0.45 22.11 -1.51
CA TYR A 40 -0.56 20.69 -1.18
C TYR A 40 0.02 20.37 0.20
N THR A 41 1.21 20.89 0.51
CA THR A 41 1.86 20.71 1.81
C THR A 41 0.98 21.20 2.96
N ARG A 42 0.36 22.38 2.81
CA ARG A 42 -0.57 22.93 3.79
C ARG A 42 -1.81 22.06 3.98
N LEU A 43 -2.38 21.54 2.89
CA LEU A 43 -3.52 20.63 2.96
C LEU A 43 -3.17 19.35 3.72
N ILE A 44 -2.06 18.69 3.36
CA ILE A 44 -1.63 17.44 4.02
C ILE A 44 -1.31 17.66 5.50
N GLN A 45 -0.81 18.83 5.88
CA GLN A 45 -0.60 19.19 7.29
C GLN A 45 -1.91 19.42 8.03
N SER A 46 -2.89 20.08 7.42
CA SER A 46 -4.23 20.29 8.00
C SER A 46 -4.97 18.98 8.20
N LEU A 47 -4.94 18.08 7.22
CA LEU A 47 -5.54 16.72 7.30
C LEU A 47 -5.00 15.86 8.47
N ARG A 48 -3.89 16.25 9.09
CA ARG A 48 -3.25 15.51 10.18
C ARG A 48 -3.45 16.13 11.55
N LYS A 49 -3.96 17.36 11.63
CA LYS A 49 -4.22 18.00 12.91
C LYS A 49 -5.48 17.36 13.50
N GLU A 50 -5.33 16.64 14.61
CA GLU A 50 -6.45 15.91 15.24
C GLU A 50 -7.61 16.81 15.68
N ASP A 51 -7.30 18.08 15.99
CA ASP A 51 -8.31 19.08 16.42
C ASP A 51 -8.92 19.88 15.26
N ASP A 52 -8.48 19.65 14.02
CA ASP A 52 -8.93 20.40 12.85
C ASP A 52 -10.04 19.63 12.11
N VAL A 53 -11.26 20.17 12.13
CA VAL A 53 -12.41 19.63 11.38
C VAL A 53 -12.66 20.38 10.07
N SER A 54 -11.74 21.27 9.66
CA SER A 54 -11.91 22.09 8.47
C SER A 54 -11.96 21.26 7.18
N ASP A 55 -11.23 20.15 7.12
CA ASP A 55 -11.26 19.19 6.04
C ASP A 55 -12.63 18.50 5.89
N ARG A 56 -13.37 18.35 6.99
CA ARG A 56 -14.70 17.73 7.05
C ARG A 56 -15.83 18.73 6.94
N THR A 57 -15.52 20.02 6.93
CA THR A 57 -16.50 21.11 6.95
C THR A 57 -16.62 21.71 5.56
N TYR A 58 -17.78 21.56 4.94
CA TYR A 58 -18.09 22.12 3.62
C TYR A 58 -19.27 23.07 3.71
N LEU A 59 -19.35 24.01 2.76
CA LEU A 59 -20.44 24.97 2.70
C LEU A 59 -21.59 24.40 1.87
N VAL A 60 -22.79 24.37 2.46
CA VAL A 60 -24.03 24.06 1.74
C VAL A 60 -24.69 25.38 1.34
N SER A 61 -24.96 25.54 0.05
CA SER A 61 -25.81 26.63 -0.43
C SER A 61 -27.27 26.19 -0.39
N GLY A 62 -28.04 26.69 0.57
CA GLY A 62 -29.49 26.53 0.59
C GLY A 62 -30.17 27.50 -0.37
N VAL A 63 -31.08 27.01 -1.21
CA VAL A 63 -31.90 27.88 -2.08
C VAL A 63 -33.06 28.46 -1.26
N GLY A 64 -32.80 29.55 -0.55
CA GLY A 64 -33.82 30.42 0.03
C GLY A 64 -34.14 31.57 -0.92
N ALA A 65 -35.43 31.93 -1.07
CA ALA A 65 -35.86 33.02 -1.94
C ALA A 65 -35.17 34.34 -1.55
N LYS A 66 -34.21 34.77 -2.40
CA LYS A 66 -33.51 36.07 -2.44
C LYS A 66 -32.28 36.30 -1.54
N THR A 67 -31.80 35.31 -0.80
CA THR A 67 -30.48 35.37 -0.13
C THR A 67 -29.79 34.01 -0.13
N THR A 68 -28.59 33.93 -0.72
CA THR A 68 -27.74 32.72 -0.64
C THR A 68 -27.13 32.64 0.75
N THR A 69 -27.82 31.98 1.68
CA THR A 69 -27.27 31.68 3.00
C THR A 69 -26.37 30.45 2.87
N THR A 70 -25.07 30.62 3.06
CA THR A 70 -24.10 29.50 3.13
C THR A 70 -24.01 29.02 4.57
N THR A 71 -24.41 27.78 4.84
CA THR A 71 -24.27 27.17 6.16
C THR A 71 -23.12 26.16 6.16
N PRO A 72 -22.16 26.26 7.10
CA PRO A 72 -21.13 25.25 7.26
C PRO A 72 -21.77 23.96 7.78
N THR A 73 -21.48 22.84 7.12
CA THR A 73 -21.94 21.50 7.49
C THR A 73 -20.74 20.58 7.59
N THR A 74 -20.67 19.78 8.65
CA THR A 74 -19.61 18.79 8.87
C THR A 74 -20.10 17.41 8.46
N THR A 75 -19.26 16.62 7.79
CA THR A 75 -19.58 15.24 7.39
C THR A 75 -18.56 14.24 7.92
N THR A 76 -18.98 12.99 8.05
CA THR A 76 -18.07 11.87 8.30
C THR A 76 -17.60 11.17 7.03
N CYS A 77 -18.16 11.52 5.88
CA CYS A 77 -17.76 10.99 4.58
C CYS A 77 -16.51 11.71 4.05
N THR A 78 -15.86 11.08 3.07
CA THR A 78 -14.73 11.64 2.34
C THR A 78 -15.12 12.97 1.67
N THR A 79 -14.29 13.99 1.86
CA THR A 79 -14.43 15.31 1.23
C THR A 79 -13.28 15.56 0.25
N TYR A 80 -13.45 16.58 -0.59
CA TYR A 80 -12.51 16.98 -1.63
C TYR A 80 -12.12 18.44 -1.42
N LEU A 81 -10.87 18.66 -1.01
CA LEU A 81 -10.30 19.96 -0.73
C LEU A 81 -9.66 20.51 -2.01
N CYS A 82 -10.05 21.70 -2.46
CA CYS A 82 -9.44 22.27 -3.65
C CYS A 82 -7.95 22.59 -3.41
N LEU A 83 -7.10 22.29 -4.39
CA LEU A 83 -5.67 22.63 -4.31
C LEU A 83 -5.41 24.13 -4.51
N GLN A 84 -6.29 24.83 -5.22
CA GLN A 84 -6.12 26.25 -5.61
C GLN A 84 -6.88 27.23 -4.71
N CYS A 85 -7.82 26.77 -3.88
CA CYS A 85 -8.56 27.64 -2.98
C CYS A 85 -9.00 26.91 -1.69
N PRO A 86 -9.46 27.65 -0.66
CA PRO A 86 -9.92 27.05 0.60
C PRO A 86 -11.26 26.30 0.53
N THR A 87 -11.80 26.04 -0.66
CA THR A 87 -13.13 25.42 -0.80
C THR A 87 -13.04 23.91 -0.59
N VAL A 88 -13.90 23.41 0.30
CA VAL A 88 -14.10 21.99 0.57
C VAL A 88 -15.45 21.56 -0.02
N SER A 89 -15.46 20.44 -0.72
CA SER A 89 -16.66 19.87 -1.35
C SER A 89 -16.95 18.47 -0.82
N SER A 90 -18.22 18.16 -0.57
CA SER A 90 -18.66 16.81 -0.16
C SER A 90 -18.79 15.82 -1.33
N THR A 91 -18.69 16.31 -2.57
CA THR A 91 -18.79 15.50 -3.78
C THR A 91 -17.55 15.69 -4.64
N ARG A 92 -17.27 14.73 -5.54
CA ARG A 92 -16.20 14.82 -6.56
C ARG A 92 -16.48 15.85 -7.66
N GLN A 93 -17.52 16.67 -7.50
CA GLN A 93 -17.86 17.69 -8.48
C GLN A 93 -16.90 18.87 -8.36
N ARG A 94 -16.56 19.43 -9.51
CA ARG A 94 -15.71 20.61 -9.59
C ARG A 94 -16.50 21.82 -9.08
N HIS A 95 -16.02 22.47 -8.03
CA HIS A 95 -16.68 23.67 -7.49
C HIS A 95 -16.52 24.92 -8.39
N ARG A 96 -15.43 25.02 -9.15
CA ARG A 96 -15.16 26.12 -10.10
C ARG A 96 -14.46 25.63 -11.36
N LYS A 97 -14.86 26.13 -12.53
CA LYS A 97 -14.35 25.66 -13.84
C LYS A 97 -12.82 25.75 -13.97
N ASP A 98 -12.21 26.78 -13.41
CA ASP A 98 -10.75 27.04 -13.42
C ASP A 98 -9.96 26.20 -12.40
N HIS A 99 -10.62 25.54 -11.45
CA HIS A 99 -9.96 24.73 -10.42
C HIS A 99 -10.05 23.25 -10.76
N VAL A 100 -9.00 22.74 -11.41
CA VAL A 100 -8.97 21.38 -11.96
C VAL A 100 -8.63 20.32 -10.91
N PHE A 101 -8.01 20.68 -9.80
CA PHE A 101 -7.46 19.72 -8.84
C PHE A 101 -8.14 19.81 -7.48
N ALA A 102 -8.39 18.64 -6.92
CA ALA A 102 -8.83 18.47 -5.54
C ALA A 102 -8.01 17.38 -4.84
N VAL A 103 -7.96 17.44 -3.53
CA VAL A 103 -7.25 16.50 -2.65
C VAL A 103 -8.29 15.78 -1.79
N GLU A 104 -8.24 14.46 -1.78
CA GLU A 104 -9.11 13.62 -0.95
C GLU A 104 -8.73 13.73 0.54
N SER A 105 -9.72 13.92 1.42
CA SER A 105 -9.49 14.03 2.88
C SER A 105 -8.84 12.80 3.51
N ASP A 106 -9.22 11.61 3.05
CA ASP A 106 -8.90 10.37 3.78
C ASP A 106 -7.44 9.94 3.61
N ASN A 107 -6.90 10.11 2.41
CA ASN A 107 -5.55 9.64 2.05
C ASN A 107 -4.63 10.75 1.52
N GLY A 108 -5.18 11.92 1.21
CA GLY A 108 -4.44 13.02 0.57
C GLY A 108 -4.17 12.80 -0.92
N PHE A 109 -4.90 11.92 -1.59
CA PHE A 109 -4.71 11.68 -3.03
C PHE A 109 -5.22 12.84 -3.87
N ILE A 110 -4.47 13.18 -4.93
CA ILE A 110 -4.85 14.24 -5.86
C ILE A 110 -5.80 13.67 -6.91
N TYR A 111 -6.97 14.28 -7.03
CA TYR A 111 -7.95 13.99 -8.06
C TYR A 111 -7.94 15.10 -9.12
N CYS A 112 -7.87 14.71 -10.39
CA CYS A 112 -7.96 15.63 -11.52
C CYS A 112 -9.37 15.58 -12.12
N HIS A 113 -10.09 16.69 -12.06
CA HIS A 113 -11.45 16.77 -12.58
C HIS A 113 -11.53 16.74 -14.11
N ASP A 114 -10.43 17.02 -14.85
CA ASP A 114 -10.40 16.90 -16.31
C ASP A 114 -10.11 15.45 -16.75
N CYS A 115 -9.25 14.73 -16.01
CA CYS A 115 -9.00 13.30 -16.27
C CYS A 115 -10.12 12.39 -15.75
N HIS A 116 -10.91 12.88 -14.80
CA HIS A 116 -11.83 12.08 -13.99
C HIS A 116 -11.14 10.91 -13.27
N ASP A 117 -9.89 11.11 -12.85
CA ASP A 117 -9.07 10.07 -12.23
C ASP A 117 -8.09 10.65 -11.18
N PHE A 118 -7.60 9.78 -10.31
CA PHE A 118 -6.52 10.10 -9.38
C PHE A 118 -5.18 10.20 -10.12
N VAL A 119 -4.40 11.18 -9.72
CA VAL A 119 -3.12 11.51 -10.34
C VAL A 119 -1.98 11.21 -9.38
N TYR A 120 -1.09 10.33 -9.80
CA TYR A 120 0.10 9.92 -9.04
C TYR A 120 1.34 10.60 -9.63
N ASP A 121 1.61 11.83 -9.19
CA ASP A 121 2.83 12.54 -9.56
C ASP A 121 3.93 12.32 -8.50
N PRO A 122 5.17 11.99 -8.89
CA PRO A 122 6.26 11.76 -7.95
C PRO A 122 6.50 12.94 -6.99
N THR A 123 6.35 14.19 -7.46
CA THR A 123 6.57 15.39 -6.63
C THR A 123 5.62 15.42 -5.44
N PHE A 124 4.34 15.15 -5.67
CA PHE A 124 3.32 15.20 -4.62
C PHE A 124 3.34 13.94 -3.75
N GLU A 125 3.69 12.80 -4.32
CA GLU A 125 3.82 11.54 -3.58
C GLU A 125 4.99 11.58 -2.58
N ASP A 126 6.11 12.18 -2.97
CA ASP A 126 7.24 12.42 -2.06
C ASP A 126 6.83 13.35 -0.91
N LEU A 127 6.15 14.47 -1.22
CA LEU A 127 5.64 15.39 -0.18
C LEU A 127 4.67 14.70 0.77
N ARG A 128 3.73 13.91 0.24
CA ARG A 128 2.76 13.14 1.02
C ARG A 128 3.45 12.16 1.96
N THR A 129 4.49 11.47 1.47
CA THR A 129 5.24 10.47 2.23
C THR A 129 6.14 11.12 3.29
N THR A 130 6.92 12.15 2.94
CA THR A 130 7.79 12.86 3.87
C THR A 130 7.00 13.49 5.02
N LEU A 131 5.89 14.17 4.71
CA LEU A 131 5.01 14.77 5.73
C LEU A 131 4.27 13.71 6.55
N THR A 132 4.10 12.50 6.03
CA THR A 132 3.57 11.36 6.81
C THR A 132 4.54 10.90 7.88
N THR A 133 5.84 10.93 7.56
CA THR A 133 6.88 10.44 8.46
C THR A 133 7.26 11.49 9.51
N THR A 134 7.33 12.77 9.17
CA THR A 134 7.77 13.85 10.08
C THR A 134 6.76 14.24 11.17
N THR A 135 5.46 14.05 10.96
CA THR A 135 4.45 14.32 12.03
C THR A 135 4.36 13.19 13.06
N SER A 136 5.09 12.09 12.88
CA SER A 136 5.09 10.95 13.81
C SER A 136 6.21 10.95 14.84
N THR A 137 7.04 12.01 14.88
CA THR A 137 8.26 12.00 15.71
C THR A 137 8.11 12.49 17.15
N PHE A 138 7.04 13.19 17.58
CA PHE A 138 6.98 13.62 18.99
C PHE A 138 5.53 13.69 19.50
N HIS A 139 5.17 12.76 20.40
CA HIS A 139 3.98 12.70 21.27
C HIS A 139 2.58 12.45 20.66
N ALA A 140 2.16 11.17 20.56
CA ALA A 140 0.82 10.67 20.98
C ALA A 140 0.67 9.14 20.73
N PRO A 141 -0.15 8.40 21.53
CA PRO A 141 -0.08 6.94 21.71
C PRO A 141 -0.89 6.10 20.67
N PRO A 142 -0.78 4.76 20.69
CA PRO A 142 -0.87 3.92 19.49
C PRO A 142 -2.29 3.41 19.24
N ASN A 143 -2.96 3.83 18.16
CA ASN A 143 -4.06 3.07 17.57
C ASN A 143 -4.44 3.57 16.18
N ARG A 144 -3.70 3.10 15.16
CA ARG A 144 -4.22 2.64 13.86
C ARG A 144 -3.02 2.36 12.93
N LYS A 145 -2.79 1.05 12.73
CA LYS A 145 -1.91 0.46 11.71
C LYS A 145 -0.43 0.81 11.89
N ARG A 146 0.32 -0.09 12.53
CA ARG A 146 1.80 -0.14 12.56
C ARG A 146 2.34 0.18 11.16
N LYS A 147 2.90 1.37 10.98
CA LYS A 147 3.45 1.82 9.70
C LYS A 147 4.85 1.24 9.51
N LEU A 148 4.98 0.46 8.43
CA LEU A 148 6.19 -0.13 7.86
C LEU A 148 7.35 0.87 7.62
N SER A 149 7.11 2.18 7.72
CA SER A 149 8.09 3.23 7.46
C SER A 149 9.06 3.53 8.61
N ALA A 150 8.85 2.99 9.81
CA ALA A 150 9.79 3.12 10.93
C ALA A 150 11.10 2.30 10.74
N LEU A 151 11.15 1.47 9.70
CA LEU A 151 12.32 0.65 9.35
C LEU A 151 13.19 1.26 8.24
N SER A 152 12.82 2.43 7.69
CA SER A 152 13.74 3.18 6.83
C SER A 152 14.71 3.98 7.69
N PRO A 153 16.02 3.67 7.66
CA PRO A 153 16.99 4.44 8.44
C PRO A 153 16.95 5.92 8.00
N PRO A 154 17.11 6.87 8.94
CA PRO A 154 17.08 8.32 8.68
C PRO A 154 18.22 8.81 7.77
N THR A 155 19.11 7.92 7.32
CA THR A 155 20.31 8.19 6.53
C THR A 155 20.18 7.69 5.08
N SER A 156 19.01 7.83 4.45
CA SER A 156 18.87 7.54 3.02
C SER A 156 19.48 8.67 2.18
N THR A 157 20.80 8.62 2.01
CA THR A 157 21.51 9.40 0.99
C THR A 157 20.99 9.01 -0.40
N GLU A 158 21.06 9.92 -1.38
CA GLU A 158 20.72 9.67 -2.81
C GLU A 158 21.19 8.31 -3.38
N PRO A 159 22.39 7.77 -3.04
CA PRO A 159 22.82 6.45 -3.47
C PRO A 159 21.89 5.32 -3.03
N THR A 160 21.35 5.37 -1.80
CA THR A 160 20.47 4.33 -1.26
C THR A 160 19.12 4.33 -1.98
N ARG A 161 18.56 5.49 -2.31
CA ARG A 161 17.34 5.58 -3.13
C ARG A 161 17.54 5.06 -4.54
N SER A 162 18.68 5.38 -5.16
CA SER A 162 19.04 4.88 -6.48
C SER A 162 19.20 3.35 -6.49
N LEU A 163 19.89 2.80 -5.49
CA LEU A 163 20.05 1.36 -5.31
C LEU A 163 18.71 0.66 -5.02
N LEU A 164 17.86 1.22 -4.16
CA LEU A 164 16.52 0.70 -3.93
C LEU A 164 15.69 0.73 -5.20
N ARG A 165 15.75 1.80 -6.00
CA ARG A 165 15.03 1.88 -7.27
C ARG A 165 15.55 0.89 -8.32
N ALA A 166 16.85 0.60 -8.30
CA ALA A 166 17.49 -0.35 -9.22
C ALA A 166 17.26 -1.81 -8.82
N ASN A 167 17.07 -2.10 -7.53
CA ASN A 167 17.02 -3.48 -7.01
C ASN A 167 15.67 -3.87 -6.39
N ALA A 168 14.80 -2.92 -6.07
CA ALA A 168 13.43 -3.21 -5.64
C ALA A 168 12.56 -3.39 -6.89
N ALA A 169 12.31 -4.65 -7.25
CA ALA A 169 11.22 -4.94 -8.17
C ALA A 169 9.92 -4.47 -7.51
N PRO A 170 9.09 -3.64 -8.17
CA PRO A 170 7.76 -3.35 -7.65
C PRO A 170 7.03 -4.68 -7.51
N THR A 171 6.51 -4.96 -6.31
CA THR A 171 5.64 -6.13 -6.10
C THR A 171 4.56 -6.11 -7.19
N PRO A 172 4.51 -7.12 -8.08
CA PRO A 172 3.54 -7.13 -9.16
C PRO A 172 2.13 -6.95 -8.59
N CYS A 173 1.27 -6.22 -9.30
CA CYS A 173 -0.11 -5.99 -8.84
C CYS A 173 -0.86 -7.33 -8.59
N ALA A 174 -0.42 -8.41 -9.22
CA ALA A 174 -0.92 -9.77 -9.05
C ALA A 174 -0.29 -10.57 -7.87
N ALA A 175 0.84 -10.11 -7.32
CA ALA A 175 1.53 -10.75 -6.19
C ALA A 175 0.77 -10.47 -4.88
N THR A 176 -0.39 -11.10 -4.78
CA THR A 176 -1.35 -11.05 -3.68
C THR A 176 -1.02 -12.05 -2.57
N GLY A 177 0.05 -12.83 -2.74
CA GLY A 177 0.38 -13.99 -1.89
C GLY A 177 -0.65 -15.12 -2.00
N LEU A 178 -1.62 -15.03 -2.93
CA LEU A 178 -2.68 -16.02 -3.11
C LEU A 178 -2.14 -17.23 -3.87
N ARG A 179 -1.55 -18.15 -3.11
CA ARG A 179 -0.93 -19.37 -3.63
C ARG A 179 -1.23 -20.55 -2.72
N GLY A 180 -1.57 -21.69 -3.31
CA GLY A 180 -1.83 -22.93 -2.56
C GLY A 180 -0.54 -23.61 -2.11
N MET A 181 -0.61 -24.44 -1.07
CA MET A 181 0.48 -25.34 -0.70
C MET A 181 0.14 -26.77 -1.09
N TYR A 182 1.14 -27.52 -1.58
CA TYR A 182 0.97 -28.93 -1.87
C TYR A 182 0.79 -29.72 -0.58
N ASN A 183 -0.16 -30.64 -0.59
CA ASN A 183 -0.30 -31.62 0.47
C ASN A 183 0.75 -32.73 0.26
N MET A 184 1.69 -32.88 1.21
CA MET A 184 2.79 -33.83 1.15
C MET A 184 2.55 -35.04 2.07
N GLY A 185 1.28 -35.41 2.25
CA GLY A 185 0.84 -36.51 3.11
C GLY A 185 -0.45 -36.13 3.83
N GLN A 186 -0.34 -35.90 5.15
CA GLN A 186 -1.44 -35.47 6.00
C GLN A 186 -1.22 -34.04 6.50
N THR A 187 -0.72 -33.14 5.64
CA THR A 187 -0.22 -31.80 6.01
C THR A 187 -1.26 -30.69 5.89
N CYS A 188 -2.56 -31.02 5.86
CA CYS A 188 -3.62 -30.02 5.72
C CYS A 188 -3.69 -29.07 6.93
N PHE A 189 -3.48 -29.57 8.15
CA PHE A 189 -3.44 -28.76 9.37
C PHE A 189 -2.33 -27.70 9.30
N MET A 190 -1.12 -28.11 8.89
CA MET A 190 0.02 -27.21 8.68
C MET A 190 -0.31 -26.16 7.62
N SER A 191 -0.94 -26.58 6.53
CA SER A 191 -1.24 -25.70 5.41
C SER A 191 -2.19 -24.57 5.81
N VAL A 192 -3.23 -24.87 6.59
CA VAL A 192 -4.18 -23.87 7.09
C VAL A 192 -3.50 -22.86 8.03
N ILE A 193 -2.63 -23.34 8.93
CA ILE A 193 -1.91 -22.47 9.86
C ILE A 193 -0.92 -21.58 9.10
N LEU A 194 -0.09 -22.13 8.20
CA LEU A 194 0.87 -21.34 7.43
C LEU A 194 0.17 -20.27 6.57
N GLN A 195 -0.95 -20.58 5.89
CA GLN A 195 -1.74 -19.57 5.16
C GLN A 195 -2.27 -18.46 6.08
N SER A 196 -2.77 -18.85 7.26
CA SER A 196 -3.24 -17.88 8.26
C SER A 196 -2.14 -16.93 8.72
N LEU A 197 -0.89 -17.42 8.83
CA LEU A 197 0.27 -16.60 9.17
C LEU A 197 0.73 -15.71 8.03
N LEU A 198 0.79 -16.25 6.82
CA LEU A 198 1.22 -15.52 5.63
C LEU A 198 0.35 -14.28 5.35
N HIS A 199 -0.94 -14.39 5.62
CA HIS A 199 -1.90 -13.32 5.44
C HIS A 199 -2.13 -12.47 6.70
N ASN A 200 -1.39 -12.70 7.78
CA ASN A 200 -1.37 -11.81 8.93
C ASN A 200 -0.44 -10.60 8.63
N PRO A 201 -0.96 -9.36 8.57
CA PRO A 201 -0.17 -8.19 8.18
C PRO A 201 0.97 -7.88 9.15
N LEU A 202 0.86 -8.27 10.43
CA LEU A 202 1.90 -8.05 11.44
C LEU A 202 3.09 -8.96 11.20
N LEU A 203 2.84 -10.26 10.97
CA LEU A 203 3.89 -11.23 10.68
C LEU A 203 4.51 -10.97 9.33
N ARG A 204 3.70 -10.70 8.30
CA ARG A 204 4.18 -10.29 6.98
C ARG A 204 5.14 -9.11 7.06
N THR A 205 4.77 -8.08 7.82
CA THR A 205 5.63 -6.89 7.99
C THR A 205 6.95 -7.26 8.66
N TRP A 206 6.92 -8.08 9.70
CA TRP A 206 8.13 -8.50 10.42
C TRP A 206 9.07 -9.35 9.55
N PHE A 207 8.54 -10.39 8.89
CA PHE A 207 9.33 -11.28 8.02
C PHE A 207 9.88 -10.58 6.76
N LEU A 208 9.12 -9.68 6.13
CA LEU A 208 9.58 -8.96 4.94
C LEU A 208 10.49 -7.74 5.24
N SER A 209 10.76 -7.43 6.51
CA SER A 209 11.60 -6.28 6.87
C SER A 209 12.93 -6.70 7.47
N GLU A 210 12.92 -7.18 8.72
CA GLU A 210 14.12 -7.68 9.40
C GLU A 210 14.19 -9.20 9.37
N GLY A 211 13.02 -9.84 9.45
CA GLY A 211 12.83 -11.28 9.35
C GLY A 211 13.69 -12.11 10.29
N HIS A 212 13.72 -13.41 10.02
CA HIS A 212 14.63 -14.32 10.70
C HIS A 212 15.76 -14.69 9.75
N LYS A 213 16.86 -13.93 9.82
CA LYS A 213 18.01 -14.11 8.92
C LYS A 213 18.70 -15.43 9.19
N SER A 214 18.80 -16.27 8.15
CA SER A 214 19.52 -17.53 8.24
C SER A 214 21.01 -17.34 8.54
N SER A 215 21.59 -16.18 8.24
CA SER A 215 22.99 -15.84 8.59
C SER A 215 23.23 -15.76 10.09
N ASP A 216 22.20 -15.36 10.85
CA ASP A 216 22.29 -15.10 12.29
C ASP A 216 21.67 -16.26 13.09
N CYS A 217 21.34 -17.36 12.41
CA CYS A 217 20.69 -18.53 12.97
C CYS A 217 21.64 -19.72 13.04
N GLU A 218 21.86 -20.22 14.26
CA GLU A 218 22.73 -21.39 14.50
C GLU A 218 21.98 -22.74 14.37
N ARG A 219 20.66 -22.72 14.12
CA ARG A 219 19.82 -23.94 14.09
C ARG A 219 19.72 -24.51 12.67
N GLU A 220 20.19 -25.75 12.49
CA GLU A 220 20.23 -26.46 11.20
C GLU A 220 18.85 -26.67 10.53
N ALA A 221 17.75 -26.69 11.31
CA ALA A 221 16.39 -26.86 10.80
C ALA A 221 15.41 -25.93 11.52
N CYS A 222 15.68 -24.63 11.45
CA CYS A 222 14.85 -23.62 12.09
C CYS A 222 13.53 -23.42 11.35
N THR A 223 12.40 -23.62 12.04
CA THR A 223 11.06 -23.31 11.51
C THR A 223 10.88 -21.81 11.22
N ALA A 224 11.57 -20.93 11.95
CA ALA A 224 11.55 -19.50 11.68
C ALA A 224 12.30 -19.14 10.38
N CYS A 225 13.42 -19.81 10.06
CA CYS A 225 14.06 -19.66 8.74
C CYS A 225 13.13 -20.14 7.64
N ALA A 226 12.49 -21.30 7.84
CA ALA A 226 11.54 -21.83 6.87
C ALA A 226 10.35 -20.87 6.65
N LEU A 227 9.86 -20.20 7.70
CA LEU A 227 8.84 -19.16 7.55
C LEU A 227 9.36 -17.97 6.73
N ASP A 228 10.57 -17.49 7.01
CA ASP A 228 11.20 -16.38 6.28
C ASP A 228 11.28 -16.67 4.77
N ASP A 229 11.70 -17.89 4.41
CA ASP A 229 11.74 -18.37 3.03
C ASP A 229 10.34 -18.39 2.40
N ILE A 230 9.33 -18.88 3.13
CA ILE A 230 7.94 -18.91 2.65
C ILE A 230 7.41 -17.49 2.42
N PHE A 231 7.62 -16.56 3.36
CA PHE A 231 7.18 -15.17 3.21
C PHE A 231 7.83 -14.51 1.99
N THR A 232 9.13 -14.76 1.79
CA THR A 232 9.87 -14.24 0.63
C THR A 232 9.34 -14.83 -0.67
N ASP A 233 9.19 -16.15 -0.78
CA ASP A 233 8.74 -16.79 -2.03
C ASP A 233 7.29 -16.44 -2.40
N PHE A 234 6.40 -16.23 -1.42
CA PHE A 234 4.99 -15.86 -1.65
C PHE A 234 4.78 -14.39 -2.03
N TRP A 235 5.57 -13.48 -1.45
CA TRP A 235 5.35 -12.04 -1.61
C TRP A 235 6.36 -11.33 -2.51
N ALA A 236 7.51 -11.96 -2.81
CA ALA A 236 8.52 -11.40 -3.73
C ALA A 236 8.35 -11.87 -5.18
N LEU A 237 7.75 -13.05 -5.40
CA LEU A 237 7.66 -13.67 -6.73
C LEU A 237 6.20 -13.82 -7.18
N ASP A 238 5.94 -13.58 -8.46
CA ASP A 238 4.63 -13.77 -9.08
C ASP A 238 4.49 -15.23 -9.57
N LYS A 239 4.36 -16.16 -8.62
CA LYS A 239 4.19 -17.60 -8.89
C LYS A 239 2.77 -18.05 -8.53
N HIS A 240 2.13 -18.78 -9.44
CA HIS A 240 0.80 -19.35 -9.24
C HIS A 240 0.79 -20.87 -9.01
N GLU A 241 1.91 -21.55 -9.18
CA GLU A 241 2.04 -23.00 -8.90
C GLU A 241 1.91 -23.29 -7.40
N GLY A 242 1.67 -24.54 -6.99
CA GLY A 242 1.64 -24.86 -5.55
C GLY A 242 3.01 -24.67 -4.89
N TYR A 243 3.04 -24.34 -3.59
CA TYR A 243 4.26 -24.28 -2.79
C TYR A 243 4.46 -25.57 -2.00
N GLY A 244 5.66 -26.14 -2.05
CA GLY A 244 6.04 -27.28 -1.24
C GLY A 244 6.74 -26.85 0.05
N ALA A 245 6.08 -27.00 1.20
CA ALA A 245 6.62 -26.61 2.51
C ALA A 245 7.65 -27.61 3.09
N VAL A 246 8.62 -28.02 2.27
CA VAL A 246 9.61 -29.06 2.62
C VAL A 246 10.49 -28.63 3.79
N HIS A 247 11.01 -27.40 3.78
CA HIS A 247 11.85 -26.87 4.86
C HIS A 247 11.08 -26.76 6.19
N MET A 248 9.79 -26.44 6.13
CA MET A 248 8.94 -26.43 7.32
C MET A 248 8.78 -27.85 7.88
N LEU A 249 8.45 -28.83 7.03
CA LEU A 249 8.31 -30.23 7.43
C LEU A 249 9.60 -30.79 8.04
N GLN A 250 10.74 -30.46 7.44
CA GLN A 250 12.05 -30.85 7.98
C GLN A 250 12.31 -30.21 9.35
N GLY A 251 11.94 -28.93 9.53
CA GLY A 251 12.00 -28.24 10.81
C GLY A 251 11.13 -28.90 11.87
N CYS A 252 9.86 -29.22 11.54
CA CYS A 252 8.95 -29.92 12.43
C CYS A 252 9.47 -31.32 12.81
N TRP A 253 10.02 -32.08 11.85
CA TRP A 253 10.56 -33.41 12.12
C TRP A 253 11.78 -33.39 13.05
N LYS A 254 12.68 -32.43 12.86
CA LYS A 254 13.90 -32.28 13.67
C LYS A 254 13.64 -31.54 15.00
N ALA A 255 12.47 -30.92 15.19
CA ALA A 255 12.14 -30.22 16.42
C ALA A 255 11.97 -31.19 17.61
N PRO A 256 12.42 -30.83 18.82
CA PRO A 256 12.18 -31.63 20.02
C PRO A 256 10.67 -31.83 20.24
N GLY A 257 10.21 -33.09 20.22
CA GLY A 257 8.77 -33.41 20.34
C GLY A 257 7.96 -33.26 19.04
N GLY A 258 8.57 -32.82 17.94
CA GLY A 258 7.88 -32.50 16.68
C GLY A 258 7.66 -33.68 15.71
N GLY A 259 8.08 -34.90 16.07
CA GLY A 259 7.92 -36.09 15.23
C GLY A 259 6.46 -36.37 14.82
N GLY A 260 5.49 -36.06 15.68
CA GLY A 260 4.05 -36.17 15.37
C GLY A 260 3.54 -35.08 14.42
N LEU A 261 4.20 -33.92 14.40
CA LEU A 261 3.82 -32.74 13.59
C LEU A 261 4.49 -32.72 12.22
N ALA A 262 5.29 -33.74 11.89
CA ALA A 262 6.00 -33.88 10.61
C ALA A 262 5.09 -34.32 9.43
N GLY A 263 3.77 -34.35 9.61
CA GLY A 263 2.81 -34.59 8.53
C GLY A 263 2.53 -36.06 8.18
N TYR A 264 3.03 -37.01 8.99
CA TYR A 264 2.81 -38.45 8.80
C TYR A 264 1.42 -38.91 9.26
N SER A 265 0.79 -38.20 10.19
CA SER A 265 -0.58 -38.45 10.69
C SER A 265 -1.38 -37.15 10.74
N GLN A 266 -2.70 -37.26 10.79
CA GLN A 266 -3.57 -36.11 11.05
C GLN A 266 -3.27 -35.56 12.45
N GLN A 267 -3.25 -34.23 12.55
CA GLN A 267 -3.01 -33.50 13.80
C GLN A 267 -4.01 -32.36 13.92
N ASP A 268 -4.24 -31.92 15.15
CA ASP A 268 -5.06 -30.75 15.42
C ASP A 268 -4.30 -29.46 15.03
N ALA A 269 -4.99 -28.54 14.35
CA ALA A 269 -4.37 -27.31 13.87
C ALA A 269 -4.03 -26.31 14.99
N HIS A 270 -4.82 -26.30 16.07
CA HIS A 270 -4.55 -25.48 17.24
C HIS A 270 -3.37 -26.04 18.04
N GLU A 271 -3.24 -27.37 18.12
CA GLU A 271 -2.04 -28.00 18.67
C GLU A 271 -0.79 -27.67 17.84
N TYR A 272 -0.87 -27.68 16.51
CA TYR A 272 0.25 -27.26 15.66
C TYR A 272 0.62 -25.77 15.78
N TRP A 273 -0.34 -24.93 16.16
CA TRP A 273 -0.09 -23.50 16.39
C TRP A 273 0.62 -23.23 17.73
N GLY A 274 0.34 -24.04 18.75
CA GLY A 274 0.88 -23.90 20.12
C GLY A 274 2.33 -24.32 20.23
#